data_AF-V5HBK0-F1
#
_entry.id   AF-V5HBK0-F1
#
_cell.length_a   1.000
_cell.length_b   1.000
_cell.length_c   1.000
_cell.angle_alpha   90.00
_cell.angle_beta   90.00
_cell.angle_gamma   90.00
#
_symmetry.space_group_name_H-M   'P 1'
#
loop_
_entity.id
_entity.type
_entity.pdbx_description
1 polymer ?
#
loop_
_entity_poly.entity_id
_entity_poly.type
_entity_poly.pdbx_seq_one_letter_code
_entity_poly.pdbx_strand_id
1 'polypeptide(L)'
;MLRITVVAALCSVGIGAMFSSQNATKHHYQELNSNLSKYQDAWKSNTKKAPYVLAYRSFQDLPRTHIRRCVTGTLIAKHRNNRTAIHRLDYYNTEKRKWEGHKILTKFNATKGYKVPNLMHISSYDNKTDRGRFYWTLYSEYGSCNIVRVRRNGGCELWVKERPPRLHIKLLLVHI
;
A
#
# COMPACT_ATOMS: atom_id res chain seq x y z
N MET A 1 -20.02 15.36 -35.26
CA MET A 1 -18.86 14.46 -35.37
C MET A 1 -17.63 15.19 -34.88
N LEU A 2 -17.20 14.95 -33.64
CA LEU A 2 -16.08 15.68 -33.03
C LEU A 2 -14.80 14.85 -33.19
N ARG A 3 -13.88 15.31 -34.05
CA ARG A 3 -12.54 14.74 -34.19
C ARG A 3 -11.66 15.33 -33.10
N ILE A 4 -11.22 14.52 -32.14
CA ILE A 4 -10.25 14.92 -31.13
C ILE A 4 -8.88 14.43 -31.60
N THR A 5 -8.04 15.37 -32.04
CA THR A 5 -6.64 15.13 -32.40
C THR A 5 -5.83 14.97 -31.12
N VAL A 6 -5.25 13.79 -30.90
CA VAL A 6 -4.33 13.54 -29.77
C VAL A 6 -2.91 13.84 -30.25
N VAL A 7 -2.28 14.87 -29.68
CA VAL A 7 -0.87 15.18 -29.90
C VAL A 7 -0.06 14.41 -28.86
N ALA A 8 0.64 13.36 -29.29
CA ALA A 8 1.62 12.66 -28.47
C ALA A 8 2.94 13.44 -28.49
N ALA A 9 3.30 14.05 -27.36
CA ALA A 9 4.63 14.61 -27.16
C ALA A 9 5.59 13.47 -26.76
N LEU A 10 6.42 13.03 -27.70
CA LEU A 10 7.56 12.16 -27.47
C LEU A 10 8.65 12.94 -26.73
N CYS A 11 8.79 12.73 -25.42
CA CYS A 11 9.99 13.15 -24.69
C CYS A 11 11.14 12.19 -25.02
N SER A 12 11.82 12.42 -26.13
CA SER A 12 13.12 11.82 -26.44
C SER A 12 14.19 12.46 -25.55
N VAL A 13 14.61 11.77 -24.50
CA VAL A 13 15.81 12.13 -23.73
C VAL A 13 16.99 11.42 -24.37
N GLY A 14 17.95 12.19 -24.87
CA GLY A 14 19.10 11.72 -25.63
C GLY A 14 19.98 10.73 -24.85
N ILE A 15 20.53 9.76 -25.58
CA ILE A 15 21.52 8.81 -25.10
C ILE A 15 22.84 9.58 -24.93
N GLY A 16 23.05 10.16 -23.76
CA GLY A 16 24.35 10.61 -23.30
C GLY A 16 25.09 9.43 -22.67
N ALA A 17 26.27 9.10 -23.20
CA ALA A 17 27.13 8.04 -22.69
C ALA A 17 27.35 8.19 -21.17
N MET A 18 26.85 7.23 -20.38
CA MET A 18 27.09 7.19 -18.94
C MET A 18 28.44 6.52 -18.68
N PHE A 19 29.45 7.35 -18.45
CA PHE A 19 30.67 6.91 -17.79
C PHE A 19 30.32 6.37 -16.41
N SER A 20 30.65 5.10 -16.16
CA SER A 20 30.51 4.43 -14.87
C SER A 20 31.44 5.09 -13.85
N SER A 21 30.92 6.08 -13.14
CA SER A 21 31.49 6.58 -11.89
C SER A 21 30.91 5.76 -10.73
N GLN A 22 31.79 5.03 -10.04
CA GLN A 22 31.48 4.38 -8.76
C GLN A 22 31.13 5.45 -7.72
N ASN A 23 29.87 5.81 -7.61
CA ASN A 23 29.27 6.48 -6.47
C ASN A 23 27.86 5.92 -6.31
N ALA A 24 27.66 5.06 -5.29
CA ALA A 24 26.37 4.48 -5.00
C ALA A 24 25.32 5.60 -4.83
N THR A 25 24.42 5.72 -5.79
CA THR A 25 23.30 6.66 -5.74
C THR A 25 22.48 6.35 -4.50
N LYS A 26 22.50 7.25 -3.52
CA LYS A 26 21.68 7.15 -2.32
C LYS A 26 20.22 7.19 -2.77
N HIS A 27 19.57 6.02 -2.84
CA HIS A 27 18.17 5.94 -3.23
C HIS A 27 17.30 6.85 -2.35
N HIS A 28 16.65 7.83 -2.97
CA HIS A 28 15.74 8.75 -2.30
C HIS A 28 14.34 8.12 -2.20
N TYR A 29 14.06 7.53 -1.04
CA TYR A 29 12.78 6.93 -0.72
C TYR A 29 11.71 8.00 -0.43
N GLN A 30 10.64 8.03 -1.24
CA GLN A 30 9.57 9.04 -1.13
C GLN A 30 8.83 8.97 0.21
N GLU A 31 8.70 7.77 0.76
CA GLU A 31 8.12 7.53 2.09
C GLU A 31 8.97 8.06 3.26
N LEU A 32 10.19 8.54 2.98
CA LEU A 32 11.08 9.20 3.94
C LEU A 32 11.19 10.70 3.69
N ASN A 33 10.46 11.24 2.71
CA ASN A 33 10.41 12.67 2.41
C ASN A 33 9.37 13.38 3.30
N SER A 34 9.80 14.01 4.39
CA SER A 34 8.91 14.65 5.37
C SER A 34 8.02 15.76 4.81
N ASN A 35 8.36 16.35 3.65
CA ASN A 35 7.50 17.31 2.95
C ASN A 35 6.17 16.67 2.47
N LEU A 36 6.15 15.35 2.30
CA LEU A 36 4.97 14.58 1.94
C LEU A 36 4.20 14.05 3.16
N SER A 37 4.63 14.37 4.39
CA SER A 37 4.04 13.86 5.63
C SER A 37 2.53 14.08 5.74
N LYS A 38 2.01 15.17 5.14
CA LYS A 38 0.57 15.45 5.05
C LYS A 38 -0.25 14.39 4.32
N TYR A 39 0.38 13.53 3.53
CA TYR A 39 -0.24 12.41 2.80
C TYR A 39 0.20 11.04 3.34
N GLN A 40 1.02 11.01 4.40
CA GLN A 40 1.71 9.80 4.84
C GLN A 40 1.39 9.42 6.28
N ASP A 41 0.42 10.08 6.92
CA ASP A 41 -0.11 9.63 8.21
C ASP A 41 -0.82 8.27 8.08
N ALA A 42 -0.07 7.21 8.40
CA ALA A 42 -0.48 5.82 8.42
C ALA A 42 -1.59 5.55 9.45
N TRP A 43 -1.57 6.26 10.58
CA TRP A 43 -2.61 6.12 11.60
C TRP A 43 -3.94 6.66 11.08
N LYS A 44 -3.93 7.85 10.49
CA LYS A 44 -5.12 8.47 9.91
C LYS A 44 -5.70 7.65 8.76
N SER A 45 -4.86 7.05 7.92
CA SER A 45 -5.30 6.24 6.79
C SER A 45 -5.93 4.90 7.19
N ASN A 46 -5.39 4.24 8.22
CA ASN A 46 -5.79 2.89 8.61
C ASN A 46 -6.86 2.81 9.71
N THR A 47 -7.23 3.95 10.32
CA THR A 47 -8.17 3.97 11.46
C THR A 47 -9.53 4.60 11.16
N LYS A 48 -9.85 4.79 9.87
CA LYS A 48 -11.21 5.06 9.39
C LYS A 48 -12.02 3.78 9.41
N LYS A 49 -13.28 3.85 9.86
CA LYS A 49 -14.22 2.71 9.87
C LYS A 49 -14.75 2.48 8.45
N ALA A 50 -13.97 1.84 7.60
CA ALA A 50 -14.38 1.41 6.27
C ALA A 50 -13.56 0.18 5.84
N PRO A 51 -14.15 -0.75 5.06
CA PRO A 51 -13.39 -1.80 4.41
C PRO A 51 -12.55 -1.24 3.25
N TYR A 52 -11.36 -1.81 3.06
CA TYR A 52 -10.47 -1.52 1.94
C TYR A 52 -10.12 -2.81 1.21
N VAL A 53 -10.18 -2.79 -0.11
CA VAL A 53 -9.79 -3.89 -0.98
C VAL A 53 -8.39 -3.64 -1.49
N LEU A 54 -7.57 -4.69 -1.52
CA LEU A 54 -6.30 -4.65 -2.22
C LEU A 54 -6.54 -4.73 -3.72
N ALA A 55 -6.42 -3.59 -4.40
CA ALA A 55 -6.67 -3.46 -5.84
C ALA A 55 -5.46 -3.89 -6.68
N TYR A 56 -4.25 -3.63 -6.20
CA TYR A 56 -3.02 -3.94 -6.93
C TYR A 56 -1.86 -4.25 -5.99
N ARG A 57 -0.97 -5.15 -6.42
CA ARG A 57 0.34 -5.38 -5.82
C ARG A 57 1.37 -5.61 -6.93
N SER A 58 2.58 -5.07 -6.75
CA SER A 58 3.65 -5.18 -7.74
C SER A 58 4.51 -6.45 -7.62
N PHE A 59 4.08 -7.42 -6.80
CA PHE A 59 4.85 -8.62 -6.49
C PHE A 59 3.92 -9.79 -6.17
N GLN A 60 4.29 -11.01 -6.57
CA GLN A 60 3.55 -12.25 -6.29
C GLN A 60 4.46 -13.41 -5.88
N ASP A 61 5.75 -13.14 -5.71
CA ASP A 61 6.81 -14.09 -5.40
C ASP A 61 6.75 -14.68 -3.97
N LEU A 62 5.85 -14.18 -3.12
CA LEU A 62 5.69 -14.69 -1.76
C LEU A 62 4.59 -15.76 -1.72
N PRO A 63 4.82 -16.91 -1.03
CA PRO A 63 3.82 -17.96 -0.90
C PRO A 63 2.45 -17.45 -0.38
N ARG A 64 2.45 -16.49 0.56
CA ARG A 64 1.20 -15.88 1.04
C ARG A 64 0.53 -14.94 0.04
N THR A 65 1.25 -14.29 -0.88
CA THR A 65 0.63 -13.37 -1.84
C THR A 65 0.16 -14.09 -3.10
N HIS A 66 0.75 -15.23 -3.45
CA HIS A 66 0.34 -16.01 -4.63
C HIS A 66 -1.05 -16.66 -4.48
N ILE A 67 -1.37 -17.21 -3.29
CA ILE A 67 -2.66 -17.89 -3.05
C ILE A 67 -3.82 -16.97 -2.66
N ARG A 68 -3.56 -15.70 -2.34
CA ARG A 68 -4.55 -14.78 -1.75
C ARG A 68 -5.11 -13.84 -2.80
N ARG A 69 -6.39 -14.02 -3.16
CA ARG A 69 -7.16 -13.13 -4.04
C ARG A 69 -8.27 -12.43 -3.28
N CYS A 70 -8.82 -11.36 -3.86
CA CYS A 70 -9.93 -10.59 -3.28
C CYS A 70 -9.68 -10.17 -1.82
N VAL A 71 -8.46 -9.69 -1.53
CA VAL A 71 -8.05 -9.38 -0.17
C VAL A 71 -8.76 -8.11 0.30
N THR A 72 -9.44 -8.20 1.44
CA THR A 72 -10.14 -7.08 2.07
C THR A 72 -9.64 -6.90 3.50
N GLY A 73 -9.40 -5.65 3.90
CA GLY A 73 -9.02 -5.27 5.25
C GLY A 73 -10.08 -4.41 5.92
N THR A 74 -10.54 -4.85 7.08
CA THR A 74 -11.60 -4.17 7.86
C THR A 74 -11.09 -3.85 9.25
N LEU A 75 -11.21 -2.59 9.68
CA LEU A 75 -10.86 -2.17 11.03
C LEU A 75 -11.83 -2.76 12.05
N ILE A 76 -11.30 -3.49 13.04
CA ILE A 76 -12.07 -4.08 14.15
C ILE A 76 -11.97 -3.19 15.38
N ALA A 77 -10.74 -2.82 15.76
CA ALA A 77 -10.49 -2.02 16.96
C ALA A 77 -9.28 -1.11 16.77
N LYS A 78 -9.24 -0.02 17.54
CA LYS A 78 -8.07 0.88 17.60
C LYS A 78 -7.82 1.34 19.03
N HIS A 79 -6.54 1.42 19.40
CA HIS A 79 -6.09 1.86 20.70
C HIS A 79 -5.17 3.06 20.52
N ARG A 80 -5.70 4.25 20.82
CA ARG A 80 -5.00 5.53 20.57
C ARG A 80 -3.71 5.65 21.38
N ASN A 81 -3.72 5.25 22.65
CA ASN A 81 -2.60 5.41 23.58
C ASN A 81 -1.33 4.72 23.07
N ASN A 82 -1.48 3.49 22.55
CA ASN A 82 -0.34 2.69 22.09
C ASN A 82 -0.13 2.78 20.58
N ARG A 83 -0.92 3.60 19.87
CA ARG A 83 -0.99 3.68 18.41
C ARG A 83 -0.99 2.28 17.79
N THR A 84 -1.98 1.48 18.18
CA THR A 84 -2.23 0.15 17.60
C THR A 84 -3.63 0.03 17.03
N ALA A 85 -3.78 -0.79 16.00
CA ALA A 85 -5.07 -1.14 15.43
C ALA A 85 -5.12 -2.64 15.14
N ILE A 86 -6.33 -3.21 15.25
CA ILE A 86 -6.63 -4.58 14.90
C ILE A 86 -7.48 -4.54 13.64
N HIS A 87 -7.02 -5.22 12.60
CA HIS A 87 -7.78 -5.38 11.36
C HIS A 87 -8.08 -6.86 11.14
N ARG A 88 -9.24 -7.13 10.56
CA ARG A 88 -9.54 -8.43 9.97
C ARG A 88 -9.15 -8.40 8.50
N LEU A 89 -8.35 -9.36 8.08
CA LEU A 89 -8.04 -9.61 6.67
C LEU A 89 -8.84 -10.82 6.21
N ASP A 90 -9.73 -10.61 5.24
CA ASP A 90 -10.47 -11.66 4.54
C ASP A 90 -9.92 -11.81 3.13
N TYR A 91 -9.86 -13.04 2.61
CA TYR A 91 -9.36 -13.33 1.27
C TYR A 91 -9.89 -14.67 0.75
N TYR A 92 -9.91 -14.81 -0.57
CA TYR A 92 -10.14 -16.10 -1.21
C TYR A 92 -8.81 -16.84 -1.35
N ASN A 93 -8.72 -18.03 -0.76
CA ASN A 93 -7.58 -18.94 -0.89
C ASN A 93 -7.78 -19.77 -2.16
N THR A 94 -6.95 -19.52 -3.18
CA THR A 94 -7.09 -20.18 -4.49
C THR A 94 -6.70 -21.65 -4.47
N GLU A 95 -5.79 -22.05 -3.59
CA GLU A 95 -5.33 -23.44 -3.45
C GLU A 95 -6.40 -24.29 -2.76
N LYS A 96 -6.91 -23.81 -1.62
CA LYS A 96 -7.97 -24.49 -0.87
C LYS A 96 -9.38 -24.24 -1.41
N ARG A 97 -9.50 -23.35 -2.40
CA ARG A 97 -10.76 -22.94 -3.04
C ARG A 97 -11.86 -22.52 -2.05
N LYS A 98 -11.49 -21.74 -1.03
CA LYS A 98 -12.41 -21.26 0.00
C LYS A 98 -12.04 -19.88 0.53
N TRP A 99 -13.02 -19.19 1.10
CA TRP A 99 -12.79 -17.97 1.85
C TRP A 99 -12.13 -18.28 3.20
N GLU A 100 -11.10 -17.49 3.53
CA GLU A 100 -10.40 -17.54 4.80
C GLU A 100 -10.25 -16.12 5.36
N GLY A 101 -10.06 -16.01 6.67
CA GLY A 101 -9.80 -14.73 7.31
C GLY A 101 -8.99 -14.87 8.59
N HIS A 102 -8.23 -13.82 8.92
CA HIS A 102 -7.42 -13.77 10.14
C HIS A 102 -7.29 -12.33 10.64
N LYS A 103 -6.98 -12.17 11.94
CA LYS A 103 -6.74 -10.86 12.53
C LYS A 103 -5.26 -10.51 12.46
N ILE A 104 -4.99 -9.26 12.13
CA ILE A 104 -3.65 -8.66 12.18
C ILE A 104 -3.61 -7.56 13.22
N LEU A 105 -2.45 -7.41 13.85
CA LEU A 105 -2.11 -6.31 14.73
C LEU A 105 -1.19 -5.36 13.96
N THR A 106 -1.57 -4.08 13.90
CA THR A 106 -0.74 -3.03 13.31
C THR A 106 -0.28 -2.06 14.39
N LYS A 107 1.02 -1.88 14.54
CA LYS A 107 1.64 -0.82 15.35
C LYS A 107 2.15 0.30 14.45
N PHE A 108 1.85 1.55 14.81
CA PHE A 108 2.17 2.72 13.99
C PHE A 108 3.30 3.55 14.60
N ASN A 109 4.37 3.75 13.84
CA ASN A 109 5.58 4.47 14.27
C ASN A 109 5.89 5.60 13.28
N ALA A 110 6.57 6.65 13.77
CA ALA A 110 7.12 7.71 12.94
C ALA A 110 8.59 7.43 12.66
N THR A 111 9.02 7.56 11.40
CA THR A 111 10.45 7.55 11.07
C THR A 111 11.10 8.88 11.48
N LYS A 112 12.43 8.93 11.54
CA LYS A 112 13.18 10.15 11.86
C LYS A 112 12.73 11.32 10.98
N GLY A 113 12.44 12.46 11.61
CA GLY A 113 11.98 13.68 10.93
C GLY A 113 10.46 13.78 10.68
N TYR A 114 9.68 12.75 11.02
CA TYR A 114 8.22 12.79 10.88
C TYR A 114 7.52 13.12 12.20
N LYS A 115 6.50 13.98 12.14
CA LYS A 115 5.61 14.30 13.26
C LYS A 115 4.41 13.35 13.37
N VAL A 116 4.06 12.69 12.27
CA VAL A 116 2.96 11.71 12.15
C VAL A 116 3.54 10.32 11.85
N PRO A 117 2.88 9.23 12.26
CA PRO A 117 3.38 7.90 11.96
C PRO A 117 3.25 7.60 10.46
N ASN A 118 4.36 7.29 9.79
CA ASN A 118 4.40 6.89 8.37
C ASN A 118 4.81 5.42 8.18
N LEU A 119 5.16 4.73 9.27
CA LEU A 119 5.59 3.34 9.29
C LEU A 119 4.58 2.48 10.05
N MET A 120 4.16 1.39 9.43
CA MET A 120 3.35 0.34 10.04
C MET A 120 4.19 -0.90 10.26
N HIS A 121 4.10 -1.47 11.45
CA HIS A 121 4.60 -2.81 11.76
C HIS A 121 3.39 -3.72 11.92
N ILE A 122 3.20 -4.63 10.96
CA ILE A 122 2.03 -5.50 10.87
C ILE A 122 2.44 -6.94 11.20
N SER A 123 1.80 -7.53 12.20
CA SER A 123 1.97 -8.93 12.60
C SER A 123 0.62 -9.64 12.71
N SER A 124 0.64 -10.97 12.83
CA SER A 124 -0.53 -11.71 13.29
C SER A 124 -0.98 -11.22 14.67
N TYR A 125 -2.29 -11.11 14.86
CA TYR A 125 -2.86 -10.83 16.19
C TYR A 125 -2.90 -12.10 17.05
N ASP A 126 -3.23 -13.25 16.45
CA ASP A 126 -3.42 -14.51 17.17
C ASP A 126 -2.11 -15.30 17.35
N ASN A 127 -1.10 -15.07 16.50
CA ASN A 127 0.20 -15.74 16.60
C ASN A 127 1.30 -14.80 17.15
N LYS A 128 1.63 -14.97 18.44
CA LYS A 128 2.65 -14.16 19.14
C LYS A 128 4.09 -14.38 18.64
N THR A 129 4.37 -15.46 17.91
CA THR A 129 5.71 -15.71 17.35
C THR A 129 5.94 -15.01 16.01
N ASP A 130 4.89 -14.42 15.41
CA ASP A 130 5.00 -13.68 14.17
C ASP A 130 5.74 -12.35 14.39
N ARG A 131 6.98 -12.28 13.91
CA ARG A 131 7.80 -11.06 13.97
C ARG A 131 7.24 -9.90 13.16
N GLY A 132 6.25 -10.15 12.31
CA GLY A 132 5.60 -9.12 11.51
C GLY A 132 6.50 -8.55 10.42
N ARG A 133 5.99 -7.51 9.75
CA ARG A 133 6.59 -6.89 8.56
C ARG A 133 6.35 -5.39 8.57
N PHE A 134 7.25 -4.66 7.93
CA PHE A 134 7.16 -3.21 7.82
C PHE A 134 6.47 -2.78 6.53
N TYR A 135 5.53 -1.85 6.66
CA TYR A 135 4.84 -1.21 5.55
C TYR A 135 5.03 0.30 5.70
N TRP A 136 5.60 0.93 4.69
CA TRP A 136 5.75 2.39 4.66
C TRP A 136 4.62 3.00 3.86
N THR A 137 4.00 4.05 4.40
CA THR A 137 2.97 4.79 3.67
C THR A 137 3.66 5.73 2.68
N LEU A 138 3.48 5.47 1.38
CA LEU A 138 4.00 6.33 0.32
C LEU A 138 3.06 7.51 0.10
N TYR A 139 1.76 7.22 0.04
CA TYR A 139 0.72 8.19 -0.20
C TYR A 139 -0.63 7.67 0.31
N SER A 140 -1.47 8.57 0.78
CA SER A 140 -2.85 8.30 1.17
C SER A 140 -3.73 9.47 0.77
N GLU A 141 -4.75 9.17 -0.03
CA GLU A 141 -5.92 10.03 -0.16
C GLU A 141 -6.92 9.59 0.92
N TYR A 142 -6.92 10.30 2.05
CA TYR A 142 -7.55 9.81 3.28
C TYR A 142 -9.02 9.48 3.10
N GLY A 143 -9.38 8.20 3.23
CA GLY A 143 -10.78 7.75 3.06
C GLY A 143 -11.14 7.37 1.63
N SER A 144 -10.15 7.33 0.73
CA SER A 144 -10.28 6.87 -0.65
C SER A 144 -9.30 5.74 -0.94
N CYS A 145 -7.99 5.99 -0.93
CA CYS A 145 -6.99 4.99 -1.28
C CYS A 145 -5.66 5.20 -0.57
N ASN A 146 -4.84 4.15 -0.53
CA ASN A 146 -3.54 4.13 0.10
C ASN A 146 -2.53 3.38 -0.77
N ILE A 147 -1.32 3.91 -0.89
CA ILE A 147 -0.18 3.26 -1.52
C ILE A 147 0.86 2.99 -0.43
N VAL A 148 1.26 1.73 -0.31
CA VAL A 148 2.21 1.29 0.71
C VAL A 148 3.33 0.45 0.10
N ARG A 149 4.54 0.57 0.64
CA ARG A 149 5.68 -0.28 0.28
C ARG A 149 5.89 -1.35 1.35
N VAL A 150 6.03 -2.60 0.93
CA VAL A 150 5.94 -3.80 1.80
C VAL A 150 7.30 -4.43 2.13
N ARG A 151 8.36 -4.18 1.34
CA ARG A 151 9.71 -4.77 1.54
C ARG A 151 10.85 -3.86 1.04
N ARG A 152 12.07 -4.19 1.47
CA ARG A 152 13.36 -3.57 1.04
C ARG A 152 13.59 -3.60 -0.48
N ASN A 153 12.94 -4.50 -1.23
CA ASN A 153 13.08 -4.63 -2.69
C ASN A 153 11.95 -3.96 -3.49
N GLY A 154 11.29 -2.93 -2.95
CA GLY A 154 10.41 -2.05 -3.74
C GLY A 154 8.97 -2.50 -3.99
N GLY A 155 8.54 -3.65 -3.46
CA GLY A 155 7.17 -4.13 -3.63
C GLY A 155 6.12 -3.15 -3.07
N CYS A 156 5.16 -2.75 -3.89
CA CYS A 156 4.10 -1.80 -3.55
C CYS A 156 2.72 -2.46 -3.57
N GLU A 157 1.82 -1.95 -2.75
CA GLU A 157 0.40 -2.32 -2.71
C GLU A 157 -0.47 -1.05 -2.82
N LEU A 158 -1.55 -1.16 -3.59
CA LEU A 158 -2.62 -0.17 -3.68
C LEU A 158 -3.87 -0.73 -3.01
N TRP A 159 -4.31 -0.04 -1.97
CA TRP A 159 -5.53 -0.33 -1.23
C TRP A 159 -6.58 0.74 -1.53
N VAL A 160 -7.78 0.33 -1.91
CA VAL A 160 -8.88 1.23 -2.27
C VAL A 160 -10.06 0.96 -1.36
N LYS A 161 -10.69 2.01 -0.85
CA LYS A 161 -11.90 1.91 -0.03
C LYS A 161 -12.96 1.19 -0.84
N GLU A 162 -13.54 0.15 -0.26
CA GLU A 162 -14.67 -0.54 -0.87
C GLU A 162 -15.85 0.44 -0.97
N ARG A 163 -16.42 0.55 -2.17
CA ARG A 163 -17.64 1.32 -2.39
C ARG A 163 -18.85 0.38 -2.30
N PRO A 164 -20.00 0.87 -1.82
CA PRO A 164 -21.24 0.11 -1.92
C PRO A 164 -21.50 -0.31 -3.38
N PRO A 165 -22.20 -1.43 -3.62
CA PRO A 165 -22.42 -2.02 -4.95
C PRO A 165 -22.99 -1.09 -6.04
N ARG A 166 -23.44 0.12 -5.70
CA ARG A 166 -24.06 1.08 -6.63
C ARG A 166 -23.06 1.98 -7.39
N LEU A 167 -21.76 1.86 -7.14
CA LEU A 167 -20.73 2.55 -7.92
C LEU A 167 -19.78 1.51 -8.53
N HIS A 168 -20.14 0.99 -9.70
CA HIS A 168 -19.22 0.25 -10.55
C HIS A 168 -17.98 1.11 -10.82
N ILE A 169 -16.84 0.65 -10.30
CA ILE A 169 -15.54 1.16 -10.68
C ILE A 169 -15.31 0.74 -12.13
N LYS A 170 -15.44 1.68 -13.09
CA LYS A 170 -14.73 1.56 -14.36
C LYS A 170 -13.24 1.73 -14.04
N LEU A 171 -12.55 0.62 -13.82
CA LEU A 171 -11.08 0.62 -13.79
C LEU A 171 -10.64 0.84 -15.25
N LEU A 172 -10.25 2.06 -15.60
CA LEU A 172 -9.51 2.30 -16.83
C LEU A 172 -8.11 1.73 -16.60
N LEU A 173 -7.86 0.49 -17.04
CA LEU A 173 -6.50 0.01 -17.27
C LEU A 173 -5.96 0.78 -18.48
N VAL A 174 -5.34 1.93 -18.21
CA VAL A 174 -4.41 2.52 -19.17
C VAL A 174 -3.22 1.58 -19.22
N HIS A 175 -3.12 0.83 -20.32
CA HIS A 175 -1.93 0.04 -20.63
C HIS A 175 -0.77 1.02 -20.81
N ILE A 176 0.29 0.82 -20.03
CA ILE A 176 1.64 1.32 -20.31
C ILE A 176 2.43 0.15 -20.87
#